data_AF-A0A4Q2YEA6-F1
#
_entry.id   AF-A0A4Q2YEA6-F1
#
_cell.length_a   1.000
_cell.length_b   1.000
_cell.length_c   1.000
_cell.angle_alpha   90.00
_cell.angle_beta   90.00
_cell.angle_gamma   90.00
#
_symmetry.space_group_name_H-M   'P 1'
#
loop_
_entity.id
_entity.type
_entity.pdbx_description
1 polymer ?
#
loop_
_entity_poly.entity_id
_entity_poly.type
_entity_poly.pdbx_seq_one_letter_code
_entity_poly.pdbx_strand_id
1 'polypeptide(L)'
;GTGTLTLGAKMGTGTVFLVNGSGGLINLTSAANSTGAYQFMGGTVRVGATSLNHTNDGTTGAVGNDVIRLSSGAILELQADLTRDLGNTRGDVEMVGSAGFSAFGGDRTVSLTTANPGNAINWGAGNFVADNLILGSAYSNSTVTLTNDIAFATLSRVVDVRAGTVAGDIDGRLSGVLSSTGGGLVKKGAGKLEVTGANTYTGDTWVMEGGLSVSNTSGSGTGSGGVHLATSTTLSGTGFISGTVSGSGTIAPGASPGILTVGAVNASEGLSFLFEMTALDPTYGAPTASGNDVLHITSATPFVTALNASNLITVDFTSMTLNPGDVILGAFYAASDFTSAIQNATYNYLGTGGLTVNVSVVPQDADFGTGLEGGYVTRFDIVPEPTSMLLAALGATCFLIRRRRNG
;
A
#
# COMPACT_ATOMS: atom_id res chain seq x y z
N GLY A 1 30.02 6.02 3.44
CA GLY A 1 29.72 7.40 3.01
C GLY A 1 28.56 7.31 2.05
N THR A 2 27.65 8.28 2.04
CA THR A 2 26.33 8.20 1.39
C THR A 2 26.33 8.24 -0.15
N GLY A 3 27.50 8.33 -0.78
CA GLY A 3 27.63 8.37 -2.22
C GLY A 3 27.55 6.99 -2.90
N THR A 4 27.69 6.99 -4.22
CA THR A 4 27.78 5.77 -5.02
C THR A 4 29.22 5.41 -5.32
N LEU A 5 29.63 4.18 -4.99
CA LEU A 5 30.87 3.57 -5.46
C LEU A 5 30.54 2.67 -6.64
N THR A 6 31.02 3.02 -7.82
CA THR A 6 30.87 2.16 -9.01
C THR A 6 32.09 1.28 -9.19
N LEU A 7 31.90 -0.04 -9.24
CA LEU A 7 32.94 -1.03 -9.46
C LEU A 7 32.73 -1.67 -10.83
N GLY A 8 33.72 -1.52 -11.71
CA GLY A 8 33.75 -2.10 -13.06
C GLY A 8 34.83 -3.15 -13.25
N ALA A 9 35.38 -3.71 -12.16
CA ALA A 9 36.45 -4.70 -12.19
C ALA A 9 35.94 -6.12 -11.92
N LYS A 10 36.55 -7.11 -12.57
CA LYS A 10 36.33 -8.53 -12.25
C LYS A 10 36.81 -8.81 -10.83
N MET A 11 35.91 -9.26 -9.96
CA MET A 11 36.27 -9.68 -8.61
C MET A 11 36.88 -11.10 -8.64
N GLY A 12 37.80 -11.39 -7.72
CA GLY A 12 38.60 -12.62 -7.72
C GLY A 12 37.79 -13.92 -7.56
N THR A 13 38.48 -15.06 -7.55
CA THR A 13 37.87 -16.41 -7.49
C THR A 13 37.58 -16.91 -6.07
N GLY A 14 37.74 -16.07 -5.04
CA GLY A 14 37.48 -16.40 -3.63
C GLY A 14 36.26 -15.64 -3.09
N THR A 15 35.94 -15.82 -1.81
CA THR A 15 34.83 -15.11 -1.17
C THR A 15 35.03 -13.60 -1.25
N VAL A 16 34.05 -12.93 -1.81
CA VAL A 16 33.97 -11.48 -1.91
C VAL A 16 33.09 -10.95 -0.78
N PHE A 17 33.69 -10.17 0.11
CA PHE A 17 32.97 -9.43 1.14
C PHE A 17 32.74 -7.99 0.67
N LEU A 18 31.49 -7.62 0.48
CA LEU A 18 31.09 -6.23 0.31
C LEU A 18 30.39 -5.78 1.58
N VAL A 19 31.12 -5.03 2.40
CA VAL A 19 30.59 -4.43 3.61
C VAL A 19 30.23 -2.99 3.29
N ASN A 20 28.93 -2.71 3.22
CA ASN A 20 28.40 -1.37 3.04
C ASN A 20 27.72 -0.97 4.35
N GLY A 21 28.44 -0.20 5.19
CA GLY A 21 27.98 0.18 6.53
C GLY A 21 26.79 1.15 6.53
N SER A 22 26.94 2.31 7.16
CA SER A 22 25.85 3.24 7.52
C SER A 22 25.26 4.08 6.37
N GLY A 23 25.32 3.60 5.14
CA GLY A 23 24.64 4.23 3.99
C GLY A 23 25.59 4.60 2.86
N GLY A 24 25.19 4.21 1.64
CA GLY A 24 25.85 4.38 0.35
C GLY A 24 25.33 3.34 -0.64
N LEU A 25 25.61 3.51 -1.93
CA LEU A 25 25.29 2.52 -2.96
C LEU A 25 26.59 1.93 -3.52
N ILE A 26 26.72 0.61 -3.54
CA ILE A 26 27.76 -0.05 -4.35
C ILE A 26 27.10 -0.49 -5.65
N ASN A 27 27.57 0.03 -6.79
CA ASN A 27 27.05 -0.30 -8.11
C ASN A 27 28.06 -1.19 -8.86
N LEU A 28 27.70 -2.46 -9.06
CA LEU A 28 28.54 -3.43 -9.78
C LEU A 28 28.13 -3.42 -11.27
N THR A 29 29.01 -2.89 -12.13
CA THR A 29 28.68 -2.58 -13.55
C THR A 29 29.33 -3.51 -14.57
N SER A 30 30.48 -4.09 -14.29
CA SER A 30 31.02 -5.17 -15.11
C SER A 30 30.29 -6.47 -14.79
N ALA A 31 30.12 -7.36 -15.78
CA ALA A 31 29.85 -8.76 -15.53
C ALA A 31 30.94 -9.28 -14.59
N ALA A 32 30.65 -9.26 -13.29
CA ALA A 32 31.55 -9.73 -12.28
C ALA A 32 31.58 -11.24 -12.42
N ASN A 33 32.39 -11.74 -13.36
CA ASN A 33 32.70 -13.15 -13.52
C ASN A 33 33.57 -13.60 -12.33
N SER A 34 33.19 -13.26 -11.09
CA SER A 34 33.77 -13.85 -9.91
C SER A 34 33.14 -15.21 -9.72
N THR A 35 33.99 -16.20 -9.62
CA THR A 35 33.61 -17.57 -9.35
C THR A 35 33.60 -17.81 -7.85
N GLY A 36 33.25 -16.78 -7.07
CA GLY A 36 33.48 -16.64 -5.62
C GLY A 36 32.20 -16.21 -4.88
N ALA A 37 31.99 -16.71 -3.65
CA ALA A 37 30.80 -16.42 -2.85
C ALA A 37 30.68 -14.92 -2.52
N TYR A 38 29.48 -14.37 -2.67
CA TYR A 38 29.20 -12.98 -2.38
C TYR A 38 28.58 -12.84 -0.99
N GLN A 39 29.23 -12.07 -0.13
CA GLN A 39 28.67 -11.70 1.16
C GLN A 39 28.43 -10.20 1.19
N PHE A 40 27.16 -9.82 1.13
CA PHE A 40 26.71 -8.45 1.24
C PHE A 40 26.27 -8.20 2.68
N MET A 41 26.96 -7.26 3.33
CA MET A 41 26.75 -6.93 4.74
C MET A 41 26.39 -5.46 4.86
N GLY A 42 25.13 -5.19 5.22
CA GLY A 42 24.58 -3.84 5.27
C GLY A 42 24.46 -3.13 3.92
N GLY A 43 23.80 -1.97 3.94
CA GLY A 43 23.71 -1.04 2.82
C GLY A 43 23.01 -1.62 1.57
N THR A 44 23.19 -0.94 0.44
CA THR A 44 22.59 -1.34 -0.85
C THR A 44 23.68 -1.70 -1.85
N VAL A 45 23.53 -2.84 -2.51
CA VAL A 45 24.40 -3.29 -3.61
C VAL A 45 23.54 -3.47 -4.86
N ARG A 46 23.78 -2.67 -5.90
CA ARG A 46 23.15 -2.79 -7.20
C ARG A 46 23.93 -3.73 -8.10
N VAL A 47 23.19 -4.63 -8.73
CA VAL A 47 23.73 -5.68 -9.60
C VAL A 47 22.93 -5.77 -10.89
N GLY A 48 23.63 -5.88 -12.02
CA GLY A 48 23.04 -6.16 -13.33
C GLY A 48 22.68 -7.63 -13.52
N ALA A 49 21.75 -7.95 -14.43
CA ALA A 49 21.34 -9.32 -14.75
C ALA A 49 22.53 -10.26 -15.04
N THR A 50 23.49 -9.77 -15.82
CA THR A 50 24.71 -10.51 -16.21
C THR A 50 25.67 -10.72 -15.05
N SER A 51 25.56 -9.97 -13.95
CA SER A 51 26.37 -10.15 -12.73
C SER A 51 25.77 -11.14 -11.74
N LEU A 52 24.53 -11.59 -11.97
CA LEU A 52 23.85 -12.65 -11.20
C LEU A 52 23.74 -13.97 -11.97
N ASN A 53 24.17 -13.99 -13.23
CA ASN A 53 23.99 -15.09 -14.16
C ASN A 53 24.98 -16.22 -13.87
N HIS A 54 24.62 -16.96 -12.85
CA HIS A 54 25.32 -18.11 -12.31
C HIS A 54 24.31 -19.26 -12.31
N THR A 55 24.10 -19.89 -13.48
CA THR A 55 23.04 -20.86 -13.77
C THR A 55 23.25 -22.21 -13.08
N ASN A 56 22.19 -22.72 -12.43
CA ASN A 56 22.10 -24.05 -11.82
C ASN A 56 22.15 -25.16 -12.90
N ASP A 57 23.33 -25.40 -13.47
CA ASP A 57 23.62 -26.51 -14.36
C ASP A 57 24.28 -27.60 -13.51
N GLY A 58 23.59 -28.73 -13.35
CA GLY A 58 24.04 -29.89 -12.57
C GLY A 58 25.29 -30.61 -13.09
N THR A 59 26.25 -29.92 -13.72
CA THR A 59 27.50 -30.51 -14.20
C THR A 59 28.74 -29.95 -13.48
N THR A 60 29.59 -30.89 -13.10
CA THR A 60 30.84 -30.71 -12.36
C THR A 60 31.92 -30.05 -13.22
N GLY A 61 32.51 -28.94 -12.73
CA GLY A 61 33.86 -28.52 -13.14
C GLY A 61 34.05 -27.06 -13.56
N ALA A 62 34.01 -26.14 -12.58
CA ALA A 62 34.64 -24.81 -12.57
C ALA A 62 34.48 -23.88 -13.80
N VAL A 63 33.51 -22.97 -13.78
CA VAL A 63 33.64 -21.53 -13.41
C VAL A 63 32.22 -20.97 -13.31
N GLY A 64 31.85 -20.65 -12.07
CA GLY A 64 30.62 -21.23 -11.55
C GLY A 64 29.61 -20.25 -11.03
N ASN A 65 29.14 -20.54 -9.82
CA ASN A 65 28.03 -19.96 -9.11
C ASN A 65 28.39 -20.13 -7.63
N ASP A 66 28.32 -19.11 -6.80
CA ASP A 66 28.49 -19.27 -5.35
C ASP A 66 27.34 -18.55 -4.63
N VAL A 67 27.13 -18.87 -3.36
CA VAL A 67 26.03 -18.33 -2.53
C VAL A 67 26.01 -16.80 -2.56
N ILE A 68 24.82 -16.20 -2.75
CA ILE A 68 24.59 -14.79 -2.42
C ILE A 68 24.08 -14.74 -0.99
N ARG A 69 24.94 -14.32 -0.07
CA ARG A 69 24.59 -14.13 1.33
C ARG A 69 24.28 -12.67 1.60
N LEU A 70 23.07 -12.40 2.05
CA LEU A 70 22.61 -11.09 2.50
C LEU A 70 22.52 -11.08 4.02
N SER A 71 23.20 -10.15 4.68
CA SER A 71 23.12 -10.02 6.14
C SER A 71 23.27 -8.59 6.63
N SER A 72 22.99 -8.39 7.92
CA SER A 72 23.20 -7.10 8.61
C SER A 72 22.46 -5.93 7.94
N GLY A 73 21.28 -6.18 7.38
CA GLY A 73 20.45 -5.19 6.68
C GLY A 73 20.84 -4.94 5.23
N ALA A 74 21.59 -5.85 4.60
CA ALA A 74 21.96 -5.73 3.19
C ALA A 74 20.73 -5.80 2.28
N ILE A 75 20.73 -4.94 1.26
CA ILE A 75 19.73 -4.89 0.20
C ILE A 75 20.41 -5.19 -1.12
N LEU A 76 19.90 -6.21 -1.82
CA LEU A 76 20.26 -6.47 -3.21
C LEU A 76 19.34 -5.67 -4.14
N GLU A 77 19.88 -4.68 -4.83
CA GLU A 77 19.14 -3.86 -5.79
C GLU A 77 19.26 -4.42 -7.21
N LEU A 78 18.12 -4.78 -7.78
CA LEU A 78 18.01 -5.59 -8.97
C LEU A 78 17.78 -4.74 -10.22
N GLN A 79 18.49 -5.08 -11.29
CA GLN A 79 18.22 -4.56 -12.65
C GLN A 79 17.65 -5.62 -13.60
N ALA A 80 17.33 -6.81 -13.08
CA ALA A 80 16.54 -7.86 -13.72
C ALA A 80 15.92 -8.76 -12.65
N ASP A 81 14.92 -9.55 -13.03
CA ASP A 81 14.26 -10.47 -12.12
C ASP A 81 15.24 -11.51 -11.54
N LEU A 82 14.97 -11.94 -10.32
CA LEU A 82 15.77 -12.91 -9.59
C LEU A 82 14.94 -14.18 -9.35
N THR A 83 15.41 -15.31 -9.86
CA THR A 83 14.89 -16.63 -9.49
C THR A 83 16.04 -17.50 -9.00
N ARG A 84 16.05 -17.86 -7.72
CA ARG A 84 17.10 -18.68 -7.09
C ARG A 84 16.55 -19.54 -5.96
N ASP A 85 17.22 -20.66 -5.70
CA ASP A 85 16.94 -21.49 -4.53
C ASP A 85 17.32 -20.74 -3.24
N LEU A 86 16.53 -20.95 -2.19
CA LEU A 86 16.81 -20.47 -0.85
C LEU A 86 17.65 -21.51 -0.11
N GLY A 87 18.85 -21.11 0.32
CA GLY A 87 19.83 -22.06 0.79
C GLY A 87 21.20 -21.45 1.05
N ASN A 88 22.13 -22.29 1.47
CA ASN A 88 23.53 -21.92 1.72
C ASN A 88 24.50 -22.74 0.85
N THR A 89 23.97 -23.33 -0.23
CA THR A 89 24.73 -24.11 -1.19
C THR A 89 24.91 -23.35 -2.50
N ARG A 90 25.60 -24.00 -3.42
CA ARG A 90 26.07 -23.38 -4.64
C ARG A 90 24.92 -22.83 -5.49
N GLY A 91 24.87 -21.52 -5.66
CA GLY A 91 23.83 -20.87 -6.46
C GLY A 91 22.56 -20.56 -5.67
N ASP A 92 22.58 -20.69 -4.36
CA ASP A 92 21.46 -20.29 -3.52
C ASP A 92 21.55 -18.80 -3.15
N VAL A 93 20.44 -18.26 -2.69
CA VAL A 93 20.38 -17.04 -1.89
C VAL A 93 20.21 -17.42 -0.43
N GLU A 94 21.06 -16.86 0.41
CA GLU A 94 20.99 -16.98 1.86
C GLU A 94 20.67 -15.62 2.48
N MET A 95 19.63 -15.53 3.29
CA MET A 95 19.24 -14.31 4.00
C MET A 95 19.38 -14.51 5.50
N VAL A 96 20.25 -13.76 6.15
CA VAL A 96 20.58 -13.92 7.58
C VAL A 96 20.40 -12.64 8.36
N GLY A 97 19.65 -12.72 9.47
CA GLY A 97 19.24 -11.53 10.22
C GLY A 97 18.24 -10.70 9.41
N SER A 98 18.45 -9.39 9.36
CA SER A 98 17.72 -8.51 8.43
C SER A 98 18.38 -8.49 7.05
N ALA A 99 17.58 -8.62 5.99
CA ALA A 99 18.06 -8.59 4.60
C ALA A 99 16.91 -8.30 3.64
N GLY A 100 17.22 -7.91 2.41
CA GLY A 100 16.19 -7.48 1.49
C GLY A 100 16.58 -7.31 0.03
N PHE A 101 15.59 -6.83 -0.72
CA PHE A 101 15.69 -6.59 -2.16
C PHE A 101 15.12 -5.21 -2.50
N SER A 102 15.53 -4.67 -3.64
CA SER A 102 14.97 -3.44 -4.22
C SER A 102 15.10 -3.46 -5.74
N ALA A 103 14.43 -2.54 -6.43
CA ALA A 103 14.34 -2.56 -7.90
C ALA A 103 14.87 -1.25 -8.51
N PHE A 104 15.64 -1.37 -9.59
CA PHE A 104 16.14 -0.24 -10.36
C PHE A 104 15.94 -0.42 -11.87
N GLY A 105 15.47 0.65 -12.52
CA GLY A 105 15.30 0.73 -13.97
C GLY A 105 14.11 -0.08 -14.51
N GLY A 106 13.11 -0.33 -13.68
CA GLY A 106 11.92 -1.11 -13.98
C GLY A 106 11.55 -2.02 -12.81
N ASP A 107 10.27 -2.39 -12.73
CA ASP A 107 9.76 -3.31 -11.71
C ASP A 107 10.51 -4.65 -11.79
N ARG A 108 10.77 -5.23 -10.63
CA ARG A 108 11.53 -6.50 -10.52
C ARG A 108 10.77 -7.51 -9.69
N THR A 109 10.87 -8.74 -10.13
CA THR A 109 10.35 -9.90 -9.42
C THR A 109 11.48 -10.67 -8.73
N VAL A 110 11.22 -11.08 -7.50
CA VAL A 110 12.04 -12.03 -6.73
C VAL A 110 11.19 -13.26 -6.47
N SER A 111 11.68 -14.40 -6.95
CA SER A 111 11.08 -15.71 -6.74
C SER A 111 12.12 -16.64 -6.13
N LEU A 112 11.90 -17.02 -4.86
CA LEU A 112 12.82 -17.87 -4.13
C LEU A 112 12.27 -19.30 -4.10
N THR A 113 12.99 -20.25 -4.68
CA THR A 113 12.56 -21.65 -4.68
C THR A 113 13.04 -22.36 -3.41
N THR A 114 12.29 -23.32 -2.90
CA THR A 114 12.73 -24.16 -1.78
C THR A 114 12.80 -25.61 -2.24
N ALA A 115 13.45 -26.47 -1.45
CA ALA A 115 13.51 -27.91 -1.73
C ALA A 115 12.11 -28.57 -1.84
N ASN A 116 11.06 -27.92 -1.32
CA ASN A 116 9.67 -28.36 -1.44
C ASN A 116 8.85 -27.27 -2.15
N PRO A 117 8.93 -27.18 -3.50
CA PRO A 117 8.18 -26.19 -4.26
C PRO A 117 6.68 -26.33 -4.00
N GLY A 118 6.00 -25.22 -3.70
CA GLY A 118 4.58 -25.17 -3.33
C GLY A 118 4.30 -25.03 -1.83
N ASN A 119 5.31 -25.20 -0.96
CA ASN A 119 5.19 -24.83 0.45
C ASN A 119 5.59 -23.37 0.67
N ALA A 120 4.94 -22.72 1.62
CA ALA A 120 5.32 -21.39 2.09
C ALA A 120 6.75 -21.38 2.66
N ILE A 121 7.48 -20.29 2.43
CA ILE A 121 8.77 -20.03 3.04
C ILE A 121 8.56 -19.68 4.52
N ASN A 122 9.21 -20.41 5.43
CA ASN A 122 9.09 -20.17 6.86
C ASN A 122 10.01 -19.03 7.30
N TRP A 123 9.44 -17.97 7.90
CA TRP A 123 10.21 -16.85 8.45
C TRP A 123 11.15 -17.30 9.58
N GLY A 124 12.43 -16.94 9.47
CA GLY A 124 13.47 -17.30 10.43
C GLY A 124 13.94 -18.75 10.34
N ALA A 125 13.58 -19.46 9.28
CA ALA A 125 14.04 -20.82 9.01
C ALA A 125 14.41 -20.97 7.54
N GLY A 126 15.12 -22.06 7.19
CA GLY A 126 15.43 -22.40 5.80
C GLY A 126 16.26 -21.34 5.07
N ASN A 127 17.07 -20.55 5.79
CA ASN A 127 17.87 -19.44 5.27
C ASN A 127 17.04 -18.23 4.77
N PHE A 128 15.80 -18.11 5.23
CA PHE A 128 15.02 -16.89 5.10
C PHE A 128 15.14 -16.04 6.36
N VAL A 129 15.23 -14.71 6.18
CA VAL A 129 15.35 -13.65 7.18
C VAL A 129 14.97 -14.05 8.61
N ALA A 130 15.88 -13.83 9.56
CA ALA A 130 15.62 -14.11 10.98
C ALA A 130 14.93 -12.92 11.68
N ASP A 131 15.25 -11.71 11.25
CA ASP A 131 14.76 -10.46 11.83
C ASP A 131 13.75 -9.82 10.86
N ASN A 132 14.17 -8.78 10.12
CA ASN A 132 13.29 -7.98 9.27
C ASN A 132 13.54 -8.30 7.78
N LEU A 133 12.45 -8.47 7.02
CA LEU A 133 12.52 -8.39 5.56
C LEU A 133 12.58 -6.92 5.15
N ILE A 134 13.54 -6.56 4.31
CA ILE A 134 13.67 -5.19 3.79
C ILE A 134 13.22 -5.17 2.33
N LEU A 135 12.36 -4.22 1.96
CA LEU A 135 11.97 -3.98 0.56
C LEU A 135 12.20 -2.52 0.20
N GLY A 136 12.59 -2.25 -1.04
CA GLY A 136 12.92 -0.90 -1.49
C GLY A 136 14.25 -0.39 -0.91
N SER A 137 14.72 0.75 -1.43
CA SER A 137 15.94 1.41 -1.00
C SER A 137 15.87 2.90 -1.33
N ALA A 138 16.67 3.74 -0.67
CA ALA A 138 16.77 5.17 -1.02
C ALA A 138 17.30 5.42 -2.46
N TYR A 139 17.73 4.37 -3.17
CA TYR A 139 18.25 4.41 -4.52
C TYR A 139 17.34 3.71 -5.55
N SER A 140 16.28 3.03 -5.11
CA SER A 140 15.33 2.36 -6.00
C SER A 140 14.40 3.37 -6.66
N ASN A 141 13.90 3.03 -7.84
CA ASN A 141 12.99 3.87 -8.62
C ASN A 141 11.86 3.05 -9.27
N SER A 142 11.60 1.86 -8.74
CA SER A 142 10.62 0.91 -9.25
C SER A 142 10.23 -0.06 -8.13
N THR A 143 9.16 -0.82 -8.33
CA THR A 143 8.66 -1.78 -7.34
C THR A 143 9.48 -3.07 -7.36
N VAL A 144 9.86 -3.57 -6.17
CA VAL A 144 10.29 -4.97 -6.03
C VAL A 144 9.13 -5.85 -5.55
N THR A 145 8.86 -6.95 -6.26
CA THR A 145 7.80 -7.90 -5.92
C THR A 145 8.40 -9.21 -5.46
N LEU A 146 8.15 -9.61 -4.21
CA LEU A 146 8.46 -10.95 -3.71
C LEU A 146 7.22 -11.85 -3.92
N THR A 147 7.36 -12.89 -4.72
CA THR A 147 6.23 -13.71 -5.16
C THR A 147 5.88 -14.87 -4.23
N ASN A 148 6.72 -15.10 -3.23
CA ASN A 148 6.63 -16.28 -2.40
C ASN A 148 5.50 -16.22 -1.39
N ASP A 149 4.84 -17.35 -1.19
CA ASP A 149 4.06 -17.58 0.02
C ASP A 149 5.02 -17.58 1.22
N ILE A 150 4.63 -16.92 2.30
CA ILE A 150 5.48 -16.76 3.49
C ILE A 150 4.67 -17.12 4.73
N ALA A 151 5.19 -18.04 5.52
CA ALA A 151 4.66 -18.38 6.82
C ALA A 151 5.37 -17.55 7.90
N PHE A 152 4.64 -16.71 8.64
CA PHE A 152 5.17 -15.88 9.73
C PHE A 152 5.57 -16.70 10.98
N ALA A 153 5.31 -18.00 10.99
CA ALA A 153 5.37 -18.85 12.17
C ALA A 153 4.38 -18.35 13.24
N THR A 154 4.82 -18.09 14.49
CA THR A 154 3.92 -17.68 15.59
C THR A 154 4.06 -16.22 16.01
N LEU A 155 4.98 -15.48 15.40
CA LEU A 155 5.33 -14.11 15.79
C LEU A 155 4.83 -13.10 14.76
N SER A 156 4.65 -11.85 15.21
CA SER A 156 4.50 -10.74 14.29
C SER A 156 5.83 -10.43 13.60
N ARG A 157 5.82 -10.32 12.28
CA ARG A 157 7.02 -10.15 11.45
C ARG A 157 7.13 -8.74 10.89
N VAL A 158 8.34 -8.20 10.91
CA VAL A 158 8.60 -6.85 10.44
C VAL A 158 8.99 -6.88 8.97
N VAL A 159 8.23 -6.14 8.18
CA VAL A 159 8.59 -5.77 6.81
C VAL A 159 8.94 -4.27 6.82
N ASP A 160 10.24 -3.98 6.71
CA ASP A 160 10.78 -2.62 6.62
C ASP A 160 10.82 -2.21 5.15
N VAL A 161 9.96 -1.27 4.76
CA VAL A 161 9.91 -0.77 3.38
C VAL A 161 10.51 0.60 3.31
N ARG A 162 11.64 0.71 2.60
CA ARG A 162 12.35 1.97 2.41
C ARG A 162 11.81 2.68 1.19
N ALA A 163 11.52 3.97 1.36
CA ALA A 163 11.05 4.82 0.28
C ALA A 163 12.13 4.94 -0.82
N GLY A 164 11.70 4.74 -2.06
CA GLY A 164 12.47 4.99 -3.26
C GLY A 164 12.53 6.47 -3.63
N THR A 165 13.05 6.71 -4.82
CA THR A 165 13.25 8.05 -5.39
C THR A 165 11.99 8.61 -6.08
N VAL A 166 10.98 7.77 -6.30
CA VAL A 166 9.69 8.17 -6.89
C VAL A 166 8.64 8.19 -5.79
N ALA A 167 8.11 9.37 -5.48
CA ALA A 167 7.14 9.54 -4.40
C ALA A 167 5.77 8.97 -4.79
N GLY A 168 5.12 8.27 -3.85
CA GLY A 168 3.76 7.73 -4.02
C GLY A 168 3.68 6.34 -4.64
N ASP A 169 4.76 5.88 -5.30
CA ASP A 169 4.85 4.55 -5.88
C ASP A 169 4.82 3.44 -4.82
N ILE A 170 4.48 2.23 -5.26
CA ILE A 170 4.71 1.03 -4.47
C ILE A 170 6.22 0.74 -4.47
N ASP A 171 6.85 0.76 -3.30
CA ASP A 171 8.28 0.45 -3.18
C ASP A 171 8.53 -1.07 -3.10
N GLY A 172 7.66 -1.76 -2.36
CA GLY A 172 7.72 -3.20 -2.16
C GLY A 172 6.35 -3.84 -2.27
N ARG A 173 6.29 -5.02 -2.88
CA ARG A 173 5.09 -5.82 -3.03
C ARG A 173 5.31 -7.24 -2.53
N LEU A 174 4.37 -7.74 -1.74
CA LEU A 174 4.25 -9.15 -1.37
C LEU A 174 3.03 -9.72 -2.08
N SER A 175 3.26 -10.60 -3.07
CA SER A 175 2.16 -11.13 -3.89
C SER A 175 1.76 -12.56 -3.56
N GLY A 176 2.60 -13.29 -2.83
CA GLY A 176 2.24 -14.60 -2.27
C GLY A 176 1.35 -14.49 -1.04
N VAL A 177 0.81 -15.62 -0.60
CA VAL A 177 -0.01 -15.74 0.61
C VAL A 177 0.86 -15.66 1.85
N LEU A 178 0.54 -14.71 2.72
CA LEU A 178 1.10 -14.57 4.05
C LEU A 178 0.22 -15.36 5.04
N SER A 179 0.84 -16.24 5.84
CA SER A 179 0.10 -17.21 6.67
C SER A 179 0.70 -17.40 8.06
N SER A 180 -0.16 -17.63 9.06
CA SER A 180 0.22 -18.08 10.41
C SER A 180 -0.99 -18.24 11.33
N THR A 181 -0.85 -19.08 12.35
CA THR A 181 -1.74 -19.04 13.52
C THR A 181 -1.11 -18.16 14.61
N GLY A 182 -1.69 -16.98 14.85
CA GLY A 182 -1.28 -16.02 15.89
C GLY A 182 -0.22 -15.00 15.47
N GLY A 183 0.60 -15.30 14.47
CA GLY A 183 1.53 -14.32 13.87
C GLY A 183 0.80 -13.25 13.04
N GLY A 184 1.42 -12.08 12.93
CA GLY A 184 0.88 -10.91 12.24
C GLY A 184 1.94 -10.14 11.42
N LEU A 185 1.55 -9.02 10.83
CA LEU A 185 2.43 -8.18 10.01
C LEU A 185 2.71 -6.85 10.72
N VAL A 186 3.97 -6.43 10.73
CA VAL A 186 4.39 -5.09 11.18
C VAL A 186 5.08 -4.38 10.02
N LYS A 187 4.40 -3.42 9.42
CA LYS A 187 4.91 -2.57 8.35
C LYS A 187 5.66 -1.38 8.95
N LYS A 188 6.96 -1.26 8.66
CA LYS A 188 7.83 -0.13 9.02
C LYS A 188 8.47 0.51 7.80
N GLY A 189 9.21 1.59 8.02
CA GLY A 189 9.89 2.35 6.98
C GLY A 189 8.93 3.26 6.22
N ALA A 190 9.47 4.37 5.70
CA ALA A 190 8.69 5.42 5.05
C ALA A 190 8.06 5.02 3.71
N GLY A 191 8.49 3.90 3.11
CA GLY A 191 7.99 3.46 1.81
C GLY A 191 6.59 2.83 1.87
N LYS A 192 6.01 2.59 0.69
CA LYS A 192 4.68 1.98 0.53
C LYS A 192 4.80 0.48 0.24
N LEU A 193 4.20 -0.34 1.11
CA LEU A 193 4.06 -1.78 0.91
C LEU A 193 2.74 -2.09 0.24
N GLU A 194 2.73 -2.94 -0.78
CA GLU A 194 1.52 -3.54 -1.31
C GLU A 194 1.41 -5.02 -0.95
N VAL A 195 0.20 -5.44 -0.54
CA VAL A 195 -0.17 -6.85 -0.35
C VAL A 195 -1.30 -7.22 -1.32
N THR A 196 -1.06 -8.24 -2.15
CA THR A 196 -2.03 -8.67 -3.19
C THR A 196 -2.60 -10.06 -2.95
N GLY A 197 -1.99 -10.84 -2.04
CA GLY A 197 -2.43 -12.19 -1.70
C GLY A 197 -3.68 -12.22 -0.83
N ALA A 198 -4.46 -13.30 -0.92
CA ALA A 198 -5.51 -13.62 0.05
C ALA A 198 -4.87 -14.22 1.31
N ASN A 199 -4.43 -13.33 2.21
CA ASN A 199 -3.63 -13.67 3.38
C ASN A 199 -4.47 -14.37 4.45
N THR A 200 -3.84 -15.30 5.16
CA THR A 200 -4.50 -16.20 6.13
C THR A 200 -3.89 -16.15 7.53
N TYR A 201 -2.95 -15.23 7.77
CA TYR A 201 -2.45 -14.99 9.12
C TYR A 201 -3.56 -14.45 10.04
N THR A 202 -3.55 -14.85 11.30
CA THR A 202 -4.63 -14.47 12.24
C THR A 202 -4.26 -13.38 13.23
N GLY A 203 -2.99 -13.02 13.35
CA GLY A 203 -2.54 -11.87 14.14
C GLY A 203 -2.79 -10.54 13.43
N ASP A 204 -2.60 -9.45 14.17
CA ASP A 204 -2.90 -8.11 13.67
C ASP A 204 -1.89 -7.61 12.63
N THR A 205 -2.31 -6.58 11.89
CA THR A 205 -1.47 -5.80 10.98
C THR A 205 -1.21 -4.43 11.57
N TRP A 206 0.05 -4.11 11.88
CA TRP A 206 0.48 -2.82 12.41
C TRP A 206 1.18 -2.03 11.31
N VAL A 207 0.58 -0.91 10.88
CA VAL A 207 1.23 0.05 9.98
C VAL A 207 1.83 1.14 10.85
N MET A 208 3.14 1.04 11.08
CA MET A 208 3.85 1.94 11.99
C MET A 208 4.42 3.17 11.26
N GLU A 209 4.80 3.01 10.00
CA GLU A 209 5.41 4.06 9.17
C GLU A 209 5.05 3.85 7.68
N GLY A 210 5.02 4.95 6.92
CA GLY A 210 4.77 4.94 5.49
C GLY A 210 3.34 4.51 5.14
N GLY A 211 3.21 3.72 4.07
CA GLY A 211 1.90 3.29 3.56
C GLY A 211 1.74 1.78 3.44
N LEU A 212 0.49 1.32 3.57
CA LEU A 212 0.03 -0.02 3.18
C LEU A 212 -1.02 0.12 2.08
N SER A 213 -0.79 -0.54 0.95
CA SER A 213 -1.77 -0.73 -0.14
C SER A 213 -2.29 -2.16 -0.07
N VAL A 214 -3.61 -2.33 -0.02
CA VAL A 214 -4.26 -3.63 -0.04
C VAL A 214 -5.00 -3.78 -1.37
N SER A 215 -4.64 -4.78 -2.17
CA SER A 215 -5.19 -4.96 -3.53
C SER A 215 -5.46 -6.43 -3.87
N ASN A 216 -5.72 -7.25 -2.85
CA ASN A 216 -6.21 -8.60 -3.05
C ASN A 216 -7.58 -8.61 -3.74
N THR A 217 -7.82 -9.57 -4.61
CA THR A 217 -9.08 -9.70 -5.38
C THR A 217 -10.11 -10.62 -4.70
N SER A 218 -9.71 -11.32 -3.64
CA SER A 218 -10.57 -12.23 -2.88
C SER A 218 -10.01 -12.44 -1.48
N GLY A 219 -10.85 -12.91 -0.54
CA GLY A 219 -10.44 -13.12 0.85
C GLY A 219 -10.03 -11.82 1.54
N SER A 220 -9.13 -11.89 2.51
CA SER A 220 -8.58 -10.72 3.20
C SER A 220 -7.13 -10.49 2.81
N GLY A 221 -6.78 -9.27 2.40
CA GLY A 221 -5.40 -8.89 2.14
C GLY A 221 -4.58 -8.72 3.42
N THR A 222 -5.20 -8.70 4.60
CA THR A 222 -4.50 -8.55 5.88
C THR A 222 -4.84 -9.63 6.90
N GLY A 223 -5.31 -10.79 6.44
CA GLY A 223 -5.71 -11.88 7.33
C GLY A 223 -6.96 -11.54 8.15
N SER A 224 -7.17 -12.24 9.26
CA SER A 224 -8.37 -12.05 10.11
C SER A 224 -8.18 -11.06 11.26
N GLY A 225 -6.95 -10.66 11.57
CA GLY A 225 -6.64 -9.71 12.64
C GLY A 225 -7.04 -8.28 12.30
N GLY A 226 -6.99 -7.39 13.30
CA GLY A 226 -7.23 -5.96 13.10
C GLY A 226 -6.12 -5.29 12.30
N VAL A 227 -6.41 -4.11 11.75
CA VAL A 227 -5.42 -3.23 11.12
C VAL A 227 -5.29 -1.96 11.96
N HIS A 228 -4.07 -1.65 12.38
CA HIS A 228 -3.77 -0.52 13.26
C HIS A 228 -2.84 0.46 12.56
N LEU A 229 -3.31 1.69 12.37
CA LEU A 229 -2.57 2.75 11.69
C LEU A 229 -1.96 3.71 12.72
N ALA A 230 -0.63 3.81 12.74
CA ALA A 230 0.04 4.85 13.49
C ALA A 230 -0.16 6.23 12.84
N THR A 231 0.15 7.29 13.58
CA THR A 231 0.09 8.66 13.08
C THR A 231 0.96 8.83 11.83
N SER A 232 0.49 9.61 10.85
CA SER A 232 1.18 9.86 9.57
C SER A 232 1.38 8.61 8.69
N THR A 233 0.60 7.55 8.92
CA THR A 233 0.54 6.40 8.01
C THR A 233 -0.69 6.45 7.12
N THR A 234 -0.62 5.77 5.98
CA THR A 234 -1.74 5.70 5.02
C THR A 234 -2.10 4.26 4.71
N LEU A 235 -3.38 3.93 4.81
CA LEU A 235 -3.98 2.72 4.27
C LEU A 235 -4.67 3.06 2.94
N SER A 236 -4.40 2.29 1.90
CA SER A 236 -4.90 2.52 0.54
C SER A 236 -5.15 1.23 -0.22
N GLY A 237 -5.50 1.33 -1.49
CA GLY A 237 -5.72 0.20 -2.40
C GLY A 237 -7.20 -0.13 -2.60
N THR A 238 -7.48 -1.18 -3.37
CA THR A 238 -8.84 -1.55 -3.80
C THR A 238 -9.29 -2.93 -3.32
N GLY A 239 -8.56 -3.48 -2.35
CA GLY A 239 -8.75 -4.84 -1.86
C GLY A 239 -9.78 -4.94 -0.74
N PHE A 240 -9.69 -6.05 -0.02
CA PHE A 240 -10.61 -6.42 1.06
C PHE A 240 -9.83 -6.65 2.35
N ILE A 241 -10.30 -6.03 3.43
CA ILE A 241 -9.75 -6.19 4.78
C ILE A 241 -10.87 -6.73 5.66
N SER A 242 -10.77 -7.97 6.12
CA SER A 242 -11.82 -8.56 6.97
C SER A 242 -11.85 -7.96 8.39
N GLY A 243 -10.70 -7.53 8.90
CA GLY A 243 -10.57 -6.99 10.25
C GLY A 243 -11.10 -5.56 10.41
N THR A 244 -11.22 -5.13 11.66
CA THR A 244 -11.49 -3.72 11.99
C THR A 244 -10.24 -2.88 11.73
N VAL A 245 -10.40 -1.73 11.06
CA VAL A 245 -9.34 -0.73 10.89
C VAL A 245 -9.43 0.32 12.00
N SER A 246 -8.30 0.65 12.62
CA SER A 246 -8.22 1.55 13.79
C SER A 246 -6.94 2.39 13.81
N GLY A 247 -6.87 3.35 14.74
CA GLY A 247 -5.66 4.14 15.01
C GLY A 247 -5.80 5.63 14.71
N SER A 248 -4.69 6.26 14.31
CA SER A 248 -4.56 7.71 14.06
C SER A 248 -3.96 8.05 12.69
N GLY A 249 -3.82 7.06 11.81
CA GLY A 249 -3.44 7.26 10.41
C GLY A 249 -4.60 7.72 9.53
N THR A 250 -4.37 7.66 8.21
CA THR A 250 -5.35 8.04 7.17
C THR A 250 -5.77 6.82 6.36
N ILE A 251 -7.06 6.69 6.08
CA ILE A 251 -7.59 5.75 5.07
C ILE A 251 -7.86 6.55 3.79
N ALA A 252 -7.24 6.14 2.68
CA ALA A 252 -7.34 6.76 1.35
C ALA A 252 -7.59 5.66 0.31
N PRO A 253 -8.86 5.31 0.01
CA PRO A 253 -9.20 4.25 -0.93
C PRO A 253 -8.52 4.37 -2.30
N GLY A 254 -8.29 3.22 -2.94
CA GLY A 254 -7.69 3.14 -4.27
C GLY A 254 -6.18 3.41 -4.35
N ALA A 255 -5.69 3.55 -5.58
CA ALA A 255 -4.53 4.41 -5.87
C ALA A 255 -4.96 5.88 -6.01
N SER A 256 -6.18 6.15 -5.53
CA SER A 256 -7.07 7.29 -5.72
C SER A 256 -7.33 7.66 -7.20
N PRO A 257 -8.59 7.64 -7.67
CA PRO A 257 -9.79 7.12 -6.99
C PRO A 257 -9.90 5.57 -6.99
N GLY A 258 -10.61 4.98 -6.01
CA GLY A 258 -10.99 3.57 -6.00
C GLY A 258 -11.81 3.12 -4.78
N ILE A 259 -12.19 1.84 -4.75
CA ILE A 259 -13.02 1.26 -3.67
C ILE A 259 -12.17 0.35 -2.79
N LEU A 260 -12.02 0.70 -1.51
CA LEU A 260 -11.44 -0.17 -0.49
C LEU A 260 -12.55 -0.77 0.36
N THR A 261 -12.54 -2.09 0.56
CA THR A 261 -13.51 -2.78 1.42
C THR A 261 -12.90 -3.15 2.77
N VAL A 262 -13.59 -2.82 3.86
CA VAL A 262 -13.14 -3.11 5.25
C VAL A 262 -14.26 -3.73 6.07
N GLY A 263 -13.89 -4.51 7.10
CA GLY A 263 -14.84 -5.10 8.03
C GLY A 263 -15.58 -4.02 8.83
N ALA A 264 -14.84 -3.24 9.61
CA ALA A 264 -15.37 -2.13 10.40
C ALA A 264 -14.32 -1.03 10.58
N VAL A 265 -14.75 0.13 11.08
CA VAL A 265 -13.87 1.25 11.42
C VAL A 265 -13.99 1.56 12.91
N ASN A 266 -12.86 1.58 13.62
CA ASN A 266 -12.76 2.16 14.96
C ASN A 266 -11.90 3.43 14.93
N ALA A 267 -12.56 4.58 14.89
CA ALA A 267 -11.91 5.87 14.74
C ALA A 267 -11.66 6.59 16.08
N SER A 268 -11.75 5.88 17.21
CA SER A 268 -11.64 6.45 18.57
C SER A 268 -10.31 7.16 18.84
N GLU A 269 -9.26 6.84 18.08
CA GLU A 269 -7.92 7.41 18.20
C GLU A 269 -7.62 8.53 17.18
N GLY A 270 -8.64 9.01 16.45
CA GLY A 270 -8.47 10.11 15.50
C GLY A 270 -8.10 9.68 14.08
N LEU A 271 -8.52 8.48 13.64
CA LEU A 271 -8.44 8.09 12.23
C LEU A 271 -8.98 9.22 11.34
N SER A 272 -8.23 9.50 10.28
CA SER A 272 -8.61 10.45 9.22
C SER A 272 -8.94 9.72 7.93
N PHE A 273 -9.63 10.40 7.03
CA PHE A 273 -10.07 9.86 5.75
C PHE A 273 -9.77 10.86 4.64
N LEU A 274 -9.28 10.35 3.52
CA LEU A 274 -9.05 11.12 2.30
C LEU A 274 -9.84 10.45 1.18
N PHE A 275 -10.72 11.21 0.53
CA PHE A 275 -11.56 10.73 -0.55
C PHE A 275 -11.41 11.65 -1.77
N GLU A 276 -10.96 11.11 -2.89
CA GLU A 276 -10.94 11.79 -4.19
C GLU A 276 -12.24 11.55 -4.96
N MET A 277 -12.80 12.60 -5.55
CA MET A 277 -13.98 12.55 -6.40
C MET A 277 -13.60 13.00 -7.82
N THR A 278 -13.97 12.23 -8.83
CA THR A 278 -13.76 12.59 -10.26
C THR A 278 -15.03 12.43 -11.11
N ALA A 279 -16.09 11.88 -10.52
CA ALA A 279 -17.37 11.64 -11.17
C ALA A 279 -18.54 12.05 -10.24
N LEU A 280 -19.75 12.13 -10.79
CA LEU A 280 -20.95 12.33 -9.96
C LEU A 280 -21.29 11.07 -9.14
N ASP A 281 -21.09 9.89 -9.72
CA ASP A 281 -21.42 8.61 -9.07
C ASP A 281 -20.23 7.64 -9.12
N PRO A 282 -20.03 6.80 -8.08
CA PRO A 282 -19.07 5.71 -8.13
C PRO A 282 -19.52 4.60 -9.09
N THR A 283 -18.58 4.04 -9.84
CA THR A 283 -18.77 2.77 -10.55
C THR A 283 -18.48 1.62 -9.59
N TYR A 284 -19.49 1.20 -8.82
CA TYR A 284 -19.35 0.21 -7.74
C TYR A 284 -18.76 -1.13 -8.19
N GLY A 285 -19.14 -1.61 -9.38
CA GLY A 285 -18.67 -2.88 -9.93
C GLY A 285 -17.23 -2.85 -10.46
N ALA A 286 -16.54 -1.70 -10.41
CA ALA A 286 -15.17 -1.54 -10.88
C ALA A 286 -14.30 -0.88 -9.80
N PRO A 287 -13.85 -1.61 -8.76
CA PRO A 287 -13.11 -1.04 -7.63
C PRO A 287 -11.88 -0.19 -8.01
N THR A 288 -11.16 -0.55 -9.07
CA THR A 288 -9.97 0.17 -9.56
C THR A 288 -10.29 1.32 -10.52
N ALA A 289 -11.53 1.43 -10.98
CA ALA A 289 -11.97 2.44 -11.94
C ALA A 289 -13.31 3.06 -11.49
N SER A 290 -13.47 3.23 -10.18
CA SER A 290 -14.73 3.68 -9.59
C SER A 290 -15.07 5.13 -9.96
N GLY A 291 -14.07 5.93 -10.29
CA GLY A 291 -14.22 7.38 -10.49
C GLY A 291 -14.27 8.16 -9.19
N ASN A 292 -14.89 7.62 -8.14
CA ASN A 292 -14.90 8.22 -6.81
C ASN A 292 -14.32 7.25 -5.78
N ASP A 293 -13.64 7.79 -4.78
CA ASP A 293 -13.21 6.98 -3.64
C ASP A 293 -14.41 6.52 -2.84
N VAL A 294 -14.41 5.22 -2.50
CA VAL A 294 -15.38 4.62 -1.61
C VAL A 294 -14.68 3.74 -0.58
N LEU A 295 -14.92 4.00 0.70
CA LEU A 295 -14.68 3.06 1.78
C LEU A 295 -15.96 2.25 2.01
N HIS A 296 -15.97 1.04 1.49
CA HIS A 296 -17.06 0.09 1.67
C HIS A 296 -16.88 -0.66 3.00
N ILE A 297 -17.83 -0.50 3.94
CA ILE A 297 -17.76 -1.11 5.27
C ILE A 297 -18.82 -2.20 5.40
N THR A 298 -18.37 -3.45 5.58
CA THR A 298 -19.26 -4.63 5.47
C THR A 298 -19.89 -5.05 6.81
N SER A 299 -19.38 -4.58 7.94
CA SER A 299 -19.96 -4.89 9.25
C SER A 299 -21.34 -4.24 9.42
N ALA A 300 -22.26 -4.96 10.06
CA ALA A 300 -23.55 -4.42 10.46
C ALA A 300 -23.43 -3.21 11.42
N THR A 301 -22.31 -3.13 12.16
CA THR A 301 -21.90 -1.96 12.95
C THR A 301 -20.69 -1.30 12.27
N PRO A 302 -20.89 -0.44 11.25
CA PRO A 302 -19.79 0.04 10.41
C PRO A 302 -18.78 0.88 11.18
N PHE A 303 -19.25 1.68 12.13
CA PHE A 303 -18.43 2.49 13.02
C PHE A 303 -18.53 1.95 14.45
N VAL A 304 -17.41 1.49 15.02
CA VAL A 304 -17.33 1.02 16.41
C VAL A 304 -17.59 2.18 17.39
N THR A 305 -17.13 3.37 17.01
CA THR A 305 -17.40 4.63 17.71
C THR A 305 -17.77 5.70 16.68
N ALA A 306 -18.73 6.57 17.01
CA ALA A 306 -19.06 7.71 16.16
C ALA A 306 -17.86 8.65 16.04
N LEU A 307 -17.65 9.19 14.84
CA LEU A 307 -16.64 10.18 14.56
C LEU A 307 -16.91 11.47 15.33
N ASN A 308 -15.85 12.18 15.67
CA ASN A 308 -15.89 13.48 16.34
C ASN A 308 -14.90 14.45 15.69
N ALA A 309 -14.75 15.65 16.26
CA ALA A 309 -13.92 16.71 15.70
C ALA A 309 -12.43 16.33 15.50
N SER A 310 -11.95 15.28 16.17
CA SER A 310 -10.60 14.74 15.99
C SER A 310 -10.43 13.89 14.73
N ASN A 311 -11.54 13.50 14.08
CA ASN A 311 -11.53 12.75 12.83
C ASN A 311 -11.68 13.72 11.66
N LEU A 312 -10.62 13.86 10.86
CA LEU A 312 -10.63 14.68 9.66
C LEU A 312 -11.11 13.86 8.46
N ILE A 313 -12.15 14.33 7.77
CA ILE A 313 -12.58 13.83 6.48
C ILE A 313 -12.21 14.88 5.44
N THR A 314 -11.22 14.58 4.61
CA THR A 314 -10.88 15.39 3.44
C THR A 314 -11.58 14.82 2.22
N VAL A 315 -12.32 15.67 1.51
CA VAL A 315 -12.95 15.33 0.23
C VAL A 315 -12.35 16.23 -0.84
N ASP A 316 -11.70 15.61 -1.81
CA ASP A 316 -10.97 16.28 -2.87
C ASP A 316 -11.78 16.29 -4.17
N PHE A 317 -12.25 17.47 -4.57
CA PHE A 317 -12.93 17.72 -5.83
C PHE A 317 -12.03 18.39 -6.87
N THR A 318 -10.71 18.50 -6.64
CA THR A 318 -9.80 19.25 -7.52
C THR A 318 -9.74 18.70 -8.95
N SER A 319 -10.06 17.42 -9.13
CA SER A 319 -10.19 16.73 -10.42
C SER A 319 -11.56 16.93 -11.10
N MET A 320 -12.48 17.71 -10.50
CA MET A 320 -13.82 17.98 -11.01
C MET A 320 -14.04 19.46 -11.35
N THR A 321 -14.99 19.72 -12.24
CA THR A 321 -15.61 21.06 -12.38
C THR A 321 -16.98 21.01 -11.72
N LEU A 322 -17.12 21.70 -10.59
CA LEU A 322 -18.36 21.71 -9.81
C LEU A 322 -19.33 22.80 -10.28
N ASN A 323 -20.61 22.47 -10.30
CA ASN A 323 -21.72 23.38 -10.58
C ASN A 323 -22.73 23.37 -9.42
N PRO A 324 -23.38 24.51 -9.13
CA PRO A 324 -24.52 24.51 -8.22
C PRO A 324 -25.62 23.53 -8.68
N GLY A 325 -26.03 22.65 -7.77
CA GLY A 325 -27.01 21.59 -8.03
C GLY A 325 -26.39 20.23 -8.32
N ASP A 326 -25.06 20.14 -8.47
CA ASP A 326 -24.39 18.84 -8.59
C ASP A 326 -24.63 18.01 -7.32
N VAL A 327 -24.89 16.72 -7.53
CA VAL A 327 -25.03 15.72 -6.48
C VAL A 327 -23.94 14.68 -6.71
N ILE A 328 -23.08 14.50 -5.72
CA ILE A 328 -21.93 13.61 -5.81
C ILE A 328 -22.06 12.52 -4.75
N LEU A 329 -21.97 11.25 -5.16
CA LEU A 329 -21.98 10.10 -4.28
C LEU A 329 -20.57 9.52 -4.13
N GLY A 330 -20.24 9.00 -2.95
CA GLY A 330 -18.94 8.40 -2.68
C GLY A 330 -18.61 8.36 -1.19
N ALA A 331 -17.32 8.42 -0.85
CA ALA A 331 -16.81 8.39 0.51
C ALA A 331 -17.23 7.13 1.27
N PHE A 332 -18.10 7.19 2.28
CA PHE A 332 -18.52 5.99 3.01
C PHE A 332 -19.69 5.27 2.34
N TYR A 333 -19.65 3.94 2.33
CA TYR A 333 -20.79 3.07 2.04
C TYR A 333 -20.92 1.99 3.12
N ALA A 334 -22.14 1.73 3.58
CA ALA A 334 -22.42 0.61 4.51
C ALA A 334 -23.88 0.14 4.40
N ALA A 335 -24.14 -1.09 4.87
CA ALA A 335 -25.48 -1.69 4.84
C ALA A 335 -26.51 -1.00 5.77
N SER A 336 -26.07 -0.20 6.75
CA SER A 336 -26.93 0.50 7.71
C SER A 336 -26.71 2.00 7.68
N ASP A 337 -27.74 2.79 8.02
CA ASP A 337 -27.65 4.25 8.07
C ASP A 337 -26.59 4.68 9.10
N PHE A 338 -25.60 5.45 8.64
CA PHE A 338 -24.47 5.94 9.43
C PHE A 338 -24.46 7.47 9.59
N THR A 339 -25.59 8.15 9.36
CA THR A 339 -25.72 9.62 9.51
C THR A 339 -25.18 10.09 10.85
N SER A 340 -25.63 9.47 11.95
CA SER A 340 -25.21 9.83 13.31
C SER A 340 -23.75 9.50 13.63
N ALA A 341 -23.15 8.57 12.86
CA ALA A 341 -21.77 8.18 13.05
C ALA A 341 -20.79 9.21 12.48
N ILE A 342 -21.15 9.94 11.41
CA ILE A 342 -20.23 10.87 10.73
C ILE A 342 -20.53 12.36 10.98
N GLN A 343 -21.69 12.69 11.56
CA GLN A 343 -22.18 14.08 11.67
C GLN A 343 -21.27 15.03 12.48
N ASN A 344 -20.45 14.51 13.39
CA ASN A 344 -19.60 15.33 14.26
C ASN A 344 -18.13 15.34 13.83
N ALA A 345 -17.81 14.74 12.68
CA ALA A 345 -16.47 14.78 12.10
C ALA A 345 -16.11 16.18 11.59
N THR A 346 -14.81 16.45 11.46
CA THR A 346 -14.33 17.68 10.81
C THR A 346 -14.20 17.43 9.32
N TYR A 347 -14.89 18.22 8.50
CA TYR A 347 -14.79 18.14 7.03
C TYR A 347 -13.86 19.21 6.46
N ASN A 348 -13.02 18.80 5.52
CA ASN A 348 -12.19 19.68 4.70
C ASN A 348 -12.46 19.40 3.23
N TYR A 349 -12.86 20.41 2.47
CA TYR A 349 -13.17 20.26 1.05
C TYR A 349 -12.12 20.95 0.20
N LEU A 350 -11.53 20.22 -0.74
CA LEU A 350 -10.59 20.77 -1.71
C LEU A 350 -11.28 20.95 -3.06
N GLY A 351 -10.88 21.96 -3.83
CA GLY A 351 -11.39 22.14 -5.20
C GLY A 351 -12.83 22.69 -5.31
N THR A 352 -13.42 23.25 -4.25
CA THR A 352 -14.83 23.70 -4.29
C THR A 352 -15.07 24.94 -5.14
N GLY A 353 -14.03 25.72 -5.45
CA GLY A 353 -14.17 27.00 -6.17
C GLY A 353 -15.02 28.04 -5.44
N GLY A 354 -15.13 27.96 -4.10
CA GLY A 354 -15.97 28.84 -3.28
C GLY A 354 -17.37 28.28 -3.00
N LEU A 355 -17.81 27.25 -3.73
CA LEU A 355 -19.11 26.62 -3.52
C LEU A 355 -19.19 25.97 -2.12
N THR A 356 -20.41 25.91 -1.61
CA THR A 356 -20.71 25.25 -0.33
C THR A 356 -21.10 23.79 -0.59
N VAL A 357 -20.66 22.89 0.30
CA VAL A 357 -20.95 21.46 0.23
C VAL A 357 -21.83 21.08 1.41
N ASN A 358 -23.01 20.52 1.14
CA ASN A 358 -23.84 19.91 2.17
C ASN A 358 -23.63 18.39 2.15
N VAL A 359 -23.47 17.79 3.33
CA VAL A 359 -23.29 16.33 3.46
C VAL A 359 -24.58 15.72 3.99
N SER A 360 -24.98 14.61 3.39
CA SER A 360 -26.04 13.74 3.89
C SER A 360 -25.69 12.28 3.64
N VAL A 361 -26.47 11.36 4.21
CA VAL A 361 -26.40 9.93 3.92
C VAL A 361 -27.74 9.53 3.31
N VAL A 362 -27.71 8.81 2.20
CA VAL A 362 -28.91 8.42 1.44
C VAL A 362 -28.92 6.93 1.14
N PRO A 363 -30.10 6.28 1.05
CA PRO A 363 -30.18 4.91 0.55
C PRO A 363 -29.58 4.79 -0.85
N GLN A 364 -28.81 3.74 -1.07
CA GLN A 364 -28.17 3.45 -2.34
C GLN A 364 -28.04 1.94 -2.50
N ASP A 365 -28.52 1.41 -3.62
CA ASP A 365 -28.22 0.04 -4.04
C ASP A 365 -26.89 0.05 -4.81
N ALA A 366 -25.97 -0.85 -4.46
CA ALA A 366 -24.66 -0.97 -5.09
C ALA A 366 -24.30 -2.44 -5.34
N ASP A 367 -23.55 -2.70 -6.42
CA ASP A 367 -22.97 -4.02 -6.68
C ASP A 367 -21.46 -3.91 -6.64
N PHE A 368 -20.84 -4.50 -5.63
CA PHE A 368 -19.38 -4.54 -5.44
C PHE A 368 -18.73 -5.79 -6.09
N GLY A 369 -19.43 -6.45 -7.01
CA GLY A 369 -18.99 -7.66 -7.72
C GLY A 369 -19.52 -8.96 -7.13
N THR A 370 -20.30 -8.90 -6.05
CA THR A 370 -20.95 -10.06 -5.41
C THR A 370 -22.46 -10.06 -5.56
N GLY A 371 -23.01 -9.14 -6.34
CA GLY A 371 -24.44 -8.90 -6.51
C GLY A 371 -24.91 -7.64 -5.80
N LEU A 372 -26.15 -7.24 -6.10
CA LEU A 372 -26.76 -6.04 -5.54
C LEU A 372 -26.92 -6.13 -4.02
N GLU A 373 -26.39 -5.15 -3.34
CA GLU A 373 -26.55 -4.88 -1.92
C GLU A 373 -27.33 -3.57 -1.75
N GLY A 374 -28.37 -3.58 -0.93
CA GLY A 374 -29.04 -2.36 -0.50
C GLY A 374 -28.34 -1.79 0.72
N GLY A 375 -27.94 -0.52 0.66
CA GLY A 375 -27.23 0.15 1.74
C GLY A 375 -27.44 1.65 1.74
N TYR A 376 -26.44 2.35 2.26
CA TYR A 376 -26.41 3.79 2.40
C TYR A 376 -25.06 4.30 1.91
N VAL A 377 -25.06 5.47 1.26
CA VAL A 377 -23.85 6.13 0.76
C VAL A 377 -23.81 7.58 1.25
N THR A 378 -22.60 8.12 1.40
CA THR A 378 -22.43 9.56 1.60
C THR A 378 -22.79 10.32 0.32
N ARG A 379 -23.55 11.39 0.48
CA ARG A 379 -23.97 12.31 -0.58
C ARG A 379 -23.46 13.71 -0.29
N PHE A 380 -22.89 14.34 -1.31
CA PHE A 380 -22.45 15.73 -1.31
C PHE A 380 -23.33 16.55 -2.27
N ASP A 381 -24.09 17.50 -1.74
CA ASP A 381 -24.86 18.45 -2.54
C ASP A 381 -24.07 19.75 -2.69
N ILE A 382 -23.76 20.12 -3.92
CA ILE A 382 -23.05 21.36 -4.24
C ILE A 382 -24.07 22.50 -4.35
N VAL A 383 -23.95 23.52 -3.50
CA VAL A 383 -24.88 24.65 -3.46
C VAL A 383 -24.16 25.99 -3.64
N PRO A 384 -24.84 27.03 -4.16
CA PRO A 384 -24.25 28.37 -4.23
C PRO A 384 -23.83 28.86 -2.85
N GLU A 385 -22.87 29.78 -2.81
CA GLU A 385 -22.51 30.46 -1.57
C GLU A 385 -23.74 31.13 -0.91
N PRO A 386 -23.85 31.13 0.43
CA PRO A 386 -25.00 31.70 1.14
C PRO A 386 -25.32 33.15 0.74
N THR A 387 -24.31 33.95 0.44
CA THR A 387 -24.44 35.35 0.00
C THR A 387 -25.05 35.48 -1.38
N SER A 388 -24.74 34.56 -2.30
CA SER A 388 -25.31 34.48 -3.64
C SER A 388 -26.80 34.17 -3.58
N MET A 389 -27.19 33.25 -2.69
CA MET A 389 -28.60 32.92 -2.44
C MET A 389 -29.37 34.12 -1.88
N LEU A 390 -28.78 34.86 -0.94
CA LEU A 390 -29.39 36.06 -0.36
C LEU A 390 -29.58 37.18 -1.41
N LEU A 391 -28.59 37.40 -2.26
CA LEU A 391 -28.67 38.43 -3.31
C LEU A 391 -29.71 38.08 -4.37
N ALA A 392 -29.82 36.81 -4.77
CA ALA A 392 -30.85 36.33 -5.67
C ALA A 392 -32.26 36.49 -5.07
N ALA A 393 -32.44 36.14 -3.79
CA ALA A 393 -33.70 36.32 -3.08
C ALA A 393 -34.11 37.80 -2.99
N LEU A 394 -33.16 38.69 -2.67
CA LEU A 394 -33.39 40.14 -2.65
C LEU A 394 -33.73 40.67 -4.05
N GLY A 395 -33.01 40.24 -5.09
CA GLY A 395 -33.27 40.61 -6.48
C GLY A 395 -34.66 40.18 -6.95
N ALA A 396 -35.06 38.94 -6.68
CA ALA A 396 -36.40 38.43 -6.99
C ALA A 396 -37.50 39.21 -6.24
N THR A 397 -37.27 39.53 -4.97
CA THR A 397 -38.19 40.36 -4.18
C THR A 397 -38.32 41.77 -4.77
N CYS A 398 -37.21 42.42 -5.12
CA CYS A 398 -37.21 43.72 -5.78
C CYS A 398 -37.91 43.69 -7.15
N PHE A 399 -37.73 42.62 -7.93
CA PHE A 399 -38.39 42.42 -9.22
C PHE A 399 -39.91 42.25 -9.06
N LEU A 400 -40.35 41.45 -8.08
CA LEU A 400 -41.77 41.27 -7.76
C LEU A 400 -42.42 42.58 -7.26
N ILE A 401 -41.72 43.36 -6.43
CA ILE A 401 -42.16 44.69 -5.99
C ILE A 401 -42.28 45.64 -7.18
N ARG A 402 -41.32 45.64 -8.11
CA ARG A 402 -41.35 46.47 -9.31
C ARG A 402 -42.51 46.08 -10.24
N ARG A 403 -42.80 44.79 -10.39
CA ARG A 403 -43.92 44.31 -11.21
C ARG A 403 -45.28 44.68 -10.61
N ARG A 404 -45.42 44.70 -9.28
CA ARG A 404 -46.64 45.16 -8.58
C ARG A 404 -46.91 46.66 -8.69
N ARG A 405 -45.87 47.50 -8.88
CA ARG A 405 -46.03 48.95 -9.02
C ARG A 405 -46.38 49.40 -10.44
N ASN A 406 -46.25 48.52 -11.43
CA ASN A 406 -46.42 48.83 -12.86
C ASN A 406 -47.63 48.11 -13.49
N GLY A 407 -48.54 47.55 -12.70
CA GLY A 407 -49.75 46.88 -13.17
C GLY A 407 -51.01 47.34 -12.45
#